data_AF-A0A8B7DFK4-F1
#
_entry.id   AF-A0A8B7DFK4-F1
#
_cell.length_a   1.000
_cell.length_b   1.000
_cell.length_c   1.000
_cell.angle_alpha   90.00
_cell.angle_beta   90.00
_cell.angle_gamma   90.00
#
_symmetry.space_group_name_H-M   'P 1'
#
loop_
_entity.id
_entity.type
_entity.pdbx_description
1 polymer ?
#
loop_
_entity_poly.entity_id
_entity_poly.type
_entity_poly.pdbx_seq_one_letter_code
_entity_poly.pdbx_strand_id
1 'polypeptide(L)'
;MQFPVSQSFRAESDFQLVSSSFHFESNKSGRSFQFSWLSLYSWLAYSEIKKGAYCVNCVIFGSEESSHNASKLVQLYKSPFLAYSKAINKFNKHAESSPIHQTATLKATHFRQCMEQKINFIDLNLNKVIDEQVKKNREILKPIVLAIIMCGKQNISLRGHRDDSFYYENENSNSGNLQSILKLISDCAENSLVNGRISTPKNATYRSKTTQNELINIL
;
A
#
# COMPACT_ATOMS: atom_id res chain seq x y z
N MET A 1 -30.43 -3.64 -11.08
CA MET A 1 -29.61 -3.68 -12.31
C MET A 1 -28.65 -4.86 -12.18
N GLN A 2 -28.96 -5.97 -12.85
CA GLN A 2 -28.13 -7.16 -12.90
C GLN A 2 -27.05 -6.95 -13.96
N PHE A 3 -25.78 -7.01 -13.56
CA PHE A 3 -24.66 -7.09 -14.50
C PHE A 3 -24.52 -8.56 -14.96
N PRO A 4 -24.33 -8.81 -16.27
CA PRO A 4 -24.18 -10.17 -16.77
C PRO A 4 -22.83 -10.75 -16.33
N VAL A 5 -22.88 -11.94 -15.73
CA VAL A 5 -21.72 -12.75 -15.37
C VAL A 5 -21.12 -13.33 -16.66
N SER A 6 -20.22 -12.59 -17.32
CA SER A 6 -19.47 -13.11 -18.45
C SER A 6 -18.19 -13.82 -17.97
N GLN A 7 -18.30 -15.15 -17.89
CA GLN A 7 -17.22 -16.14 -17.92
C GLN A 7 -16.01 -15.89 -17.00
N SER A 8 -16.10 -16.43 -15.80
CA SER A 8 -14.98 -16.64 -14.89
C SER A 8 -13.83 -17.39 -15.58
N PHE A 9 -12.69 -16.74 -15.75
CA PHE A 9 -11.41 -17.41 -15.93
C PHE A 9 -11.14 -18.24 -14.66
N ARG A 10 -11.32 -19.56 -14.72
CA ARG A 10 -10.88 -20.48 -13.67
C ARG A 10 -9.41 -20.80 -13.93
N ALA A 11 -8.52 -20.18 -13.16
CA ALA A 11 -7.07 -20.32 -13.32
C ALA A 11 -6.55 -21.76 -13.20
N GLU A 12 -7.33 -22.68 -12.60
CA GLU A 12 -6.91 -24.05 -12.30
C GLU A 12 -7.13 -25.05 -13.45
N SER A 13 -7.99 -24.79 -14.43
CA SER A 13 -8.31 -25.77 -15.50
C SER A 13 -7.57 -25.54 -16.82
N ASP A 14 -7.07 -24.34 -17.08
CA ASP A 14 -6.65 -23.93 -18.43
C ASP A 14 -5.13 -23.93 -18.64
N PHE A 15 -4.34 -24.13 -17.58
CA PHE A 15 -2.89 -24.17 -17.61
C PHE A 15 -2.38 -25.50 -17.06
N GLN A 16 -2.47 -26.57 -17.86
CA GLN A 16 -1.80 -27.83 -17.51
C GLN A 16 -0.28 -27.64 -17.62
N LEU A 17 0.47 -28.23 -16.68
CA LEU A 17 1.90 -28.44 -16.81
C LEU A 17 2.12 -29.40 -17.97
N VAL A 18 2.36 -28.84 -19.15
CA VAL A 18 2.54 -29.61 -20.37
C VAL A 18 3.75 -30.54 -20.16
N SER A 19 3.59 -31.83 -20.48
CA SER A 19 4.70 -32.80 -20.45
C SER A 19 5.59 -32.61 -21.68
N SER A 20 6.87 -32.99 -21.60
CA SER A 20 7.78 -32.99 -22.76
C SER A 20 7.29 -33.89 -23.91
N SER A 21 6.41 -34.86 -23.61
CA SER A 21 5.75 -35.77 -24.55
C SER A 21 4.47 -35.20 -25.20
N PHE A 22 4.06 -33.99 -24.86
CA PHE A 22 2.84 -33.39 -25.43
C PHE A 22 3.04 -32.99 -26.89
N HIS A 23 2.10 -33.38 -27.74
CA HIS A 23 2.11 -33.04 -29.15
C HIS A 23 1.46 -31.67 -29.37
N PHE A 24 2.28 -30.64 -29.62
CA PHE A 24 1.77 -29.32 -29.98
C PHE A 24 1.29 -29.31 -31.43
N GLU A 25 0.05 -28.90 -31.66
CA GLU A 25 -0.48 -28.78 -33.02
C GLU A 25 0.33 -27.79 -33.87
N SER A 26 0.58 -28.20 -35.11
CA SER A 26 1.25 -27.36 -36.11
C SER A 26 0.31 -26.32 -36.68
N ASN A 27 0.81 -25.10 -36.83
CA ASN A 27 0.10 -24.05 -37.56
C ASN A 27 0.06 -24.36 -39.07
N LYS A 28 -0.63 -23.52 -39.85
CA LYS A 28 -0.76 -23.64 -41.32
C LYS A 28 0.57 -23.73 -42.08
N SER A 29 1.68 -23.37 -41.44
CA SER A 29 3.04 -23.42 -42.00
C SER A 29 3.84 -24.64 -41.53
N GLY A 30 3.20 -25.63 -40.90
CA GLY A 30 3.85 -26.86 -40.41
C GLY A 30 4.73 -26.66 -39.17
N ARG A 31 4.66 -25.50 -38.50
CA ARG A 31 5.44 -25.20 -37.30
C ARG A 31 4.56 -25.29 -36.06
N SER A 32 5.05 -25.91 -35.01
CA SER A 32 4.36 -26.04 -33.72
C SER A 32 5.09 -25.27 -32.61
N PHE A 33 4.40 -25.12 -31.47
CA PHE A 33 5.00 -24.58 -30.26
C PHE A 33 6.13 -25.50 -29.76
N GLN A 34 7.25 -24.93 -29.29
CA GLN A 34 8.36 -25.73 -28.79
C GLN A 34 8.35 -25.81 -27.26
N PHE A 35 8.45 -27.03 -26.74
CA PHE A 35 8.52 -27.28 -25.30
C PHE A 35 9.66 -26.52 -24.61
N SER A 36 10.81 -26.42 -25.27
CA SER A 36 11.99 -25.69 -24.79
C SER A 36 11.74 -24.22 -24.48
N TRP A 37 10.69 -23.60 -25.05
CA TRP A 37 10.36 -22.22 -24.73
C TRP A 37 9.79 -22.06 -23.32
N LEU A 38 9.14 -23.10 -22.77
CA LEU A 38 8.62 -23.06 -21.40
C LEU A 38 9.74 -22.99 -20.35
N SER A 39 10.88 -23.62 -20.63
CA SER A 39 12.05 -23.53 -19.75
C SER A 39 12.83 -22.23 -19.93
N LEU A 40 12.87 -21.67 -21.15
CA LEU A 40 13.53 -20.40 -21.44
C LEU A 40 12.75 -19.18 -20.91
N TYR A 41 11.42 -19.23 -20.93
CA TYR A 41 10.54 -18.13 -20.55
C TYR A 41 9.60 -18.55 -19.44
N SER A 42 9.98 -18.29 -18.18
CA SER A 42 9.22 -18.68 -16.98
C SER A 42 7.78 -18.14 -16.90
N TRP A 43 7.46 -17.08 -17.66
CA TRP A 43 6.14 -16.48 -17.75
C TRP A 43 5.28 -17.02 -18.91
N LEU A 44 5.84 -17.86 -19.77
CA LEU A 44 5.19 -18.38 -20.97
C LEU A 44 4.41 -19.64 -20.65
N ALA A 45 3.20 -19.74 -21.20
CA ALA A 45 2.42 -20.96 -21.12
C ALA A 45 1.62 -21.18 -22.41
N TYR A 46 1.26 -22.43 -22.66
CA TYR A 46 0.47 -22.84 -23.83
C TYR A 46 -0.96 -23.16 -23.40
N SER A 47 -1.95 -22.61 -24.13
CA SER A 47 -3.35 -22.97 -23.96
C SER A 47 -3.73 -24.00 -25.02
N GLU A 48 -4.18 -25.18 -24.59
CA GLU A 48 -4.65 -26.24 -25.48
C GLU A 48 -5.94 -25.84 -26.20
N ILE A 49 -6.88 -25.23 -25.48
CA ILE A 49 -8.18 -24.78 -26.01
C ILE A 49 -7.99 -23.76 -27.14
N LYS A 50 -7.09 -22.79 -26.93
CA LYS A 50 -6.82 -21.72 -27.91
C LYS A 50 -5.61 -22.01 -28.79
N LYS A 51 -5.00 -23.19 -28.64
CA LYS A 51 -3.89 -23.74 -29.42
C LYS A 51 -2.73 -22.76 -29.59
N GLY A 52 -2.36 -22.06 -28.53
CA GLY A 52 -1.33 -21.03 -28.66
C GLY A 52 -0.77 -20.48 -27.37
N ALA A 53 0.26 -19.65 -27.51
CA ALA A 53 1.05 -19.19 -26.38
C ALA A 53 0.46 -17.93 -25.73
N TYR A 54 0.58 -17.87 -24.41
CA TYR A 54 0.17 -16.77 -23.54
C TYR A 54 1.28 -16.43 -22.54
N CYS A 55 1.27 -15.19 -22.07
CA CYS A 55 2.04 -14.78 -20.90
C CYS A 55 1.13 -14.84 -19.67
N VAL A 56 1.44 -15.74 -18.74
CA VAL A 56 0.65 -15.97 -17.51
C VAL A 56 0.54 -14.69 -16.69
N ASN A 57 1.66 -13.99 -16.50
CA ASN A 57 1.68 -12.73 -15.74
C ASN A 57 0.74 -11.70 -16.37
N CYS A 58 0.84 -11.50 -17.70
CA CYS A 58 -0.03 -10.56 -18.41
C CYS A 58 -1.50 -10.96 -18.30
N VAL A 59 -1.84 -12.24 -18.48
CA VAL A 59 -3.23 -12.72 -18.42
C VAL A 59 -3.85 -12.49 -17.04
N ILE A 60 -3.09 -12.72 -15.96
CA ILE A 60 -3.61 -12.63 -14.59
C ILE A 60 -3.59 -11.19 -14.06
N PHE A 61 -2.51 -10.44 -14.32
CA PHE A 61 -2.25 -9.13 -13.69
C PHE A 61 -2.26 -7.95 -14.67
N GLY A 62 -2.56 -8.19 -15.95
CA GLY A 62 -2.72 -7.15 -16.94
C GLY A 62 -3.87 -6.23 -16.58
N SER A 63 -3.62 -4.92 -16.58
CA SER A 63 -4.66 -3.89 -16.48
C SER A 63 -4.68 -3.08 -17.77
N GLU A 64 -5.88 -2.69 -18.21
CA GLU A 64 -6.08 -1.84 -19.38
C GLU A 64 -5.67 -0.38 -19.11
N GLU A 65 -5.58 0.00 -17.84
CA GLU A 65 -5.40 1.39 -17.39
C GLU A 65 -3.99 1.93 -17.65
N SER A 66 -2.98 1.06 -17.83
CA SER A 66 -1.58 1.47 -17.99
C SER A 66 -1.16 1.73 -19.43
N SER A 67 -2.08 1.73 -20.40
CA SER A 67 -1.71 1.97 -21.80
C SER A 67 -2.61 2.97 -22.49
N HIS A 68 -2.09 4.20 -22.63
CA HIS A 68 -2.55 5.16 -23.66
C HIS A 68 -2.46 4.59 -25.10
N ASN A 69 -1.92 3.37 -25.27
CA ASN A 69 -1.82 2.62 -26.53
C ASN A 69 -2.31 1.16 -26.39
N ALA A 70 -3.49 0.96 -25.77
CA ALA A 70 -4.13 -0.34 -25.55
C ALA A 70 -4.27 -1.22 -26.84
N SER A 71 -4.12 -0.62 -28.02
CA SER A 71 -4.22 -1.28 -29.33
C SER A 71 -3.00 -2.13 -29.73
N LYS A 72 -1.82 -2.00 -29.07
CA LYS A 72 -0.58 -2.65 -29.57
C LYS A 72 -0.19 -4.00 -28.94
N LEU A 73 -0.86 -4.47 -27.89
CA LEU A 73 -0.48 -5.70 -27.17
C LEU A 73 -1.66 -6.67 -26.96
N VAL A 74 -2.32 -7.04 -28.05
CA VAL A 74 -3.40 -8.04 -28.04
C VAL A 74 -2.85 -9.48 -27.99
N GLN A 75 -1.69 -9.74 -28.60
CA GLN A 75 -1.07 -11.08 -28.65
C GLN A 75 -0.25 -11.39 -27.39
N LEU A 76 -0.29 -12.65 -26.93
CA LEU A 76 0.23 -13.15 -25.64
C LEU A 76 -0.58 -12.72 -24.41
N TYR A 77 -1.55 -11.82 -24.57
CA TYR A 77 -2.41 -11.34 -23.49
C TYR A 77 -3.88 -11.69 -23.77
N LYS A 78 -4.58 -10.90 -24.61
CA LYS A 78 -6.00 -11.13 -24.94
C LYS A 78 -6.20 -12.23 -25.99
N SER A 79 -5.18 -12.47 -26.82
CA SER A 79 -5.19 -13.43 -27.91
C SER A 79 -3.92 -14.29 -27.91
N PRO A 80 -4.02 -15.55 -28.40
CA PRO A 80 -2.89 -16.45 -28.39
C PRO A 80 -1.86 -16.01 -29.43
N PHE A 81 -0.59 -16.26 -29.15
CA PHE A 81 0.45 -16.15 -30.17
C PHE A 81 0.59 -17.46 -30.95
N LEU A 82 0.41 -17.38 -32.27
CA LEU A 82 0.40 -18.52 -33.21
C LEU A 82 1.53 -18.46 -34.25
N ALA A 83 2.21 -17.31 -34.39
CA ALA A 83 3.22 -17.07 -35.41
C ALA A 83 4.61 -17.58 -34.97
N TYR A 84 4.73 -18.90 -34.81
CA TYR A 84 5.90 -19.57 -34.22
C TYR A 84 7.23 -19.31 -34.93
N SER A 85 7.22 -18.94 -36.22
CA SER A 85 8.44 -18.54 -36.95
C SER A 85 9.11 -17.29 -36.38
N LYS A 86 8.35 -16.44 -35.67
CA LYS A 86 8.82 -15.19 -35.05
C LYS A 86 8.80 -15.26 -33.51
N ALA A 87 8.66 -16.46 -32.95
CA ALA A 87 8.46 -16.67 -31.51
C ALA A 87 9.55 -16.01 -30.65
N ILE A 88 10.81 -16.37 -30.86
CA ILE A 88 11.95 -15.88 -30.07
C ILE A 88 12.01 -14.35 -30.06
N ASN A 89 11.99 -13.73 -31.25
CA ASN A 89 12.02 -12.27 -31.38
C ASN A 89 10.81 -11.59 -30.70
N LYS A 90 9.62 -12.20 -30.81
CA LYS A 90 8.42 -11.66 -30.17
C LYS A 90 8.46 -11.81 -28.66
N PHE A 91 8.97 -12.93 -28.15
CA PHE A 91 9.07 -13.21 -26.72
C PHE A 91 10.09 -12.29 -26.04
N ASN A 92 11.28 -12.12 -26.63
CA ASN A 92 12.29 -11.19 -26.13
C ASN A 92 11.75 -9.75 -26.13
N LYS A 93 11.14 -9.31 -27.25
CA LYS A 93 10.53 -7.98 -27.32
C LYS A 93 9.38 -7.79 -26.32
N HIS A 94 8.61 -8.85 -26.04
CA HIS A 94 7.56 -8.80 -25.02
C HIS A 94 8.15 -8.66 -23.62
N ALA A 95 9.15 -9.45 -23.27
CA ALA A 95 9.80 -9.38 -21.96
C ALA A 95 10.48 -8.02 -21.73
N GLU A 96 11.20 -7.51 -22.72
CA GLU A 96 12.04 -6.32 -22.58
C GLU A 96 11.26 -5.00 -22.77
N SER A 97 10.34 -4.94 -23.73
CA SER A 97 9.74 -3.67 -24.18
C SER A 97 8.24 -3.54 -23.91
N SER A 98 7.58 -4.56 -23.34
CA SER A 98 6.14 -4.46 -23.05
C SER A 98 5.90 -3.84 -21.67
N PRO A 99 5.31 -2.63 -21.59
CA PRO A 99 4.99 -2.03 -20.28
C PRO A 99 3.97 -2.86 -19.51
N ILE A 100 3.01 -3.48 -20.22
CA ILE A 100 2.03 -4.38 -19.61
C ILE A 100 2.72 -5.58 -18.97
N HIS A 101 3.68 -6.20 -19.67
CA HIS A 101 4.45 -7.32 -19.10
C HIS A 101 5.25 -6.89 -17.87
N GLN A 102 5.96 -5.77 -17.94
CA GLN A 102 6.77 -5.29 -16.82
C GLN A 102 5.90 -5.03 -15.58
N THR A 103 4.78 -4.32 -15.74
CA THR A 103 3.85 -4.06 -14.64
C THR A 103 3.20 -5.34 -14.12
N ALA A 104 2.76 -6.24 -15.00
CA ALA A 104 2.13 -7.49 -14.61
C ALA A 104 3.12 -8.44 -13.91
N THR A 105 4.36 -8.50 -14.37
CA THR A 105 5.44 -9.26 -13.74
C THR A 105 5.77 -8.69 -12.35
N LEU A 106 5.84 -7.36 -12.21
CA LEU A 106 6.03 -6.72 -10.90
C LEU A 106 4.89 -7.05 -9.93
N LYS A 107 3.63 -7.00 -10.39
CA LYS A 107 2.47 -7.41 -9.59
C LYS A 107 2.54 -8.88 -9.19
N ALA A 108 2.89 -9.76 -10.14
CA ALA A 108 3.04 -11.20 -9.88
C ALA A 108 4.15 -11.49 -8.86
N THR A 109 5.29 -10.77 -8.93
CA THR A 109 6.39 -10.93 -7.96
C THR A 109 5.98 -10.46 -6.57
N HIS A 110 5.31 -9.32 -6.47
CA HIS A 110 4.81 -8.82 -5.18
C HIS A 110 3.78 -9.78 -4.59
N PHE A 111 2.83 -10.26 -5.40
CA PHE A 111 1.83 -11.23 -4.98
C PHE A 111 2.49 -12.51 -4.44
N ARG A 112 3.48 -13.06 -5.16
CA ARG A 112 4.24 -14.23 -4.71
C ARG A 112 4.97 -13.97 -3.39
N GLN A 113 5.65 -12.83 -3.26
CA GLN A 113 6.36 -12.46 -2.03
C GLN A 113 5.41 -12.29 -0.84
N CYS A 114 4.21 -11.77 -1.06
CA CYS A 114 3.17 -11.70 -0.04
C CYS A 114 2.67 -13.09 0.39
N MET A 115 2.43 -13.98 -0.57
CA MET A 115 2.00 -15.35 -0.28
C MET A 115 3.08 -16.17 0.44
N GLU A 116 4.35 -15.93 0.12
CA GLU A 116 5.51 -16.51 0.82
C GLU A 116 5.81 -15.82 2.17
N GLN A 117 4.97 -14.89 2.62
CA GLN A 117 5.12 -14.12 3.88
C GLN A 117 6.42 -13.31 3.99
N LYS A 118 7.10 -13.04 2.87
CA LYS A 118 8.32 -12.22 2.85
C LYS A 118 8.01 -10.72 2.95
N ILE A 119 6.83 -10.31 2.47
CA ILE A 119 6.39 -8.91 2.45
C ILE A 119 4.92 -8.87 2.88
N ASN A 120 4.53 -7.85 3.65
CA ASN A 120 3.12 -7.63 3.99
C ASN A 120 2.39 -6.89 2.86
N PHE A 121 1.11 -7.19 2.66
CA PHE A 121 0.25 -6.41 1.79
C PHE A 121 0.25 -4.93 2.17
N ILE A 122 0.05 -4.05 1.18
CA ILE A 122 0.06 -2.60 1.37
C ILE A 122 -0.95 -2.16 2.44
N ASP A 123 -2.15 -2.75 2.42
CA ASP A 123 -3.22 -2.43 3.37
C ASP A 123 -2.82 -2.75 4.82
N LEU A 124 -2.08 -3.84 5.03
CA LEU A 124 -1.57 -4.21 6.36
C LEU A 124 -0.49 -3.24 6.84
N ASN A 125 0.36 -2.75 5.94
CA ASN A 125 1.37 -1.74 6.28
C ASN A 125 0.71 -0.39 6.60
N LEU A 126 -0.31 0.01 5.84
CA LEU A 126 -1.08 1.23 6.11
C LEU A 126 -1.76 1.16 7.47
N ASN A 127 -2.41 0.03 7.78
CA ASN A 127 -3.04 -0.18 9.09
C ASN A 127 -2.02 -0.06 10.23
N LYS A 128 -0.83 -0.67 10.10
CA LYS A 128 0.24 -0.54 11.09
C LYS A 128 0.66 0.91 11.32
N VAL A 129 0.85 1.68 10.25
CA VAL A 129 1.23 3.10 10.35
C VAL A 129 0.14 3.91 11.06
N ILE A 130 -1.14 3.65 10.74
CA ILE A 130 -2.28 4.30 11.39
C ILE A 130 -2.31 3.92 12.88
N ASP A 131 -2.16 2.64 13.22
CA ASP A 131 -2.17 2.14 14.60
C ASP A 131 -1.04 2.75 15.43
N GLU A 132 0.17 2.83 14.87
CA GLU A 132 1.31 3.50 15.50
C GLU A 132 1.05 4.99 15.74
N GLN A 133 0.43 5.67 14.77
CA GLN A 133 0.08 7.08 14.92
C GLN A 133 -1.00 7.30 15.99
N VAL A 134 -2.01 6.43 16.05
CA VAL A 134 -3.06 6.46 17.09
C VAL A 134 -2.44 6.23 18.46
N LYS A 135 -1.54 5.24 18.60
CA LYS A 135 -0.84 4.96 19.86
C LYS A 135 -0.04 6.17 20.34
N LYS A 136 0.77 6.78 19.46
CA LYS A 136 1.53 8.00 19.77
C LYS A 136 0.60 9.15 20.18
N ASN A 137 -0.49 9.38 19.45
CA ASN A 137 -1.45 10.44 19.79
C ASN A 137 -2.11 10.21 21.16
N ARG A 138 -2.45 8.97 21.52
CA ARG A 138 -3.01 8.63 22.84
C ARG A 138 -2.03 8.89 23.97
N GLU A 139 -0.76 8.54 23.78
CA GLU A 139 0.31 8.80 24.76
C GLU A 139 0.48 10.30 25.04
N ILE A 140 0.30 11.15 24.01
CA ILE A 140 0.36 12.61 24.13
C ILE A 140 -0.89 13.19 24.80
N LEU A 141 -2.08 12.70 24.43
CA LEU A 141 -3.34 13.22 24.97
C LEU A 141 -3.54 12.86 26.45
N LYS A 142 -3.01 11.72 26.89
CA LYS A 142 -3.14 11.24 28.27
C LYS A 142 -2.72 12.29 29.33
N PRO A 143 -1.50 12.87 29.31
CA PRO A 143 -1.11 13.89 30.30
C PRO A 143 -1.94 15.17 30.20
N ILE A 144 -2.39 15.57 29.00
CA ILE A 144 -3.24 16.76 28.81
C ILE A 144 -4.60 16.57 29.48
N VAL A 145 -5.25 15.43 29.23
CA VAL A 145 -6.54 15.10 29.83
C VAL A 145 -6.42 14.99 31.35
N LEU A 146 -5.37 14.32 31.86
CA LEU A 146 -5.15 14.21 33.29
C LEU A 146 -4.94 15.57 33.97
N ALA A 147 -4.20 16.47 33.34
CA ALA A 147 -4.01 17.84 33.83
C ALA A 147 -5.34 18.63 33.85
N ILE A 148 -6.17 18.50 32.80
CA ILE A 148 -7.50 19.14 32.76
C ILE A 148 -8.39 18.62 33.90
N ILE A 149 -8.46 17.30 34.08
CA ILE A 149 -9.24 16.66 35.16
C ILE A 149 -8.73 17.11 36.53
N MET A 150 -7.41 17.17 36.72
CA MET A 150 -6.80 17.63 37.98
C MET A 150 -7.23 19.06 38.29
N CYS A 151 -7.09 19.98 37.34
CA CYS A 151 -7.48 21.37 37.53
C CYS A 151 -8.98 21.50 37.83
N GLY A 152 -9.83 20.76 37.11
CA GLY A 152 -11.28 20.72 37.38
C GLY A 152 -11.61 20.23 38.79
N LYS A 153 -10.98 19.14 39.26
CA LYS A 153 -11.20 18.60 40.60
C LYS A 153 -10.73 19.54 41.72
N GLN A 154 -9.67 20.30 41.48
CA GLN A 154 -9.08 21.21 42.45
C GLN A 154 -9.65 22.64 42.37
N ASN A 155 -10.62 22.90 41.49
CA ASN A 155 -11.13 24.24 41.19
C ASN A 155 -10.02 25.23 40.80
N ILE A 156 -9.00 24.74 40.09
CA ILE A 156 -7.88 25.55 39.59
C ILE A 156 -8.19 25.95 38.15
N SER A 157 -8.00 27.23 37.82
CA SER A 157 -8.20 27.71 36.45
C SER A 157 -7.21 27.05 35.48
N LEU A 158 -7.65 26.66 34.29
CA LEU A 158 -6.75 26.07 33.28
C LEU A 158 -5.81 27.11 32.65
N ARG A 159 -6.30 28.34 32.49
CA ARG A 159 -5.70 29.40 31.67
C ARG A 159 -5.13 30.53 32.53
N GLY A 160 -4.03 31.11 32.04
CA GLY A 160 -3.40 32.31 32.59
C GLY A 160 -3.72 33.54 31.75
N HIS A 161 -3.04 34.65 32.03
CA HIS A 161 -3.26 35.91 31.30
C HIS A 161 -2.79 35.82 29.83
N ARG A 162 -1.74 35.04 29.56
CA ARG A 162 -1.19 34.85 28.20
C ARG A 162 -0.91 33.36 27.98
N ASP A 163 -1.92 32.62 27.53
CA ASP A 163 -1.84 31.18 27.24
C ASP A 163 -1.45 30.88 25.77
N ASP A 164 -1.06 31.92 25.04
CA ASP A 164 -0.63 31.92 23.64
C ASP A 164 0.89 31.87 23.48
N SER A 165 1.66 31.99 24.58
CA SER A 165 3.12 31.99 24.55
C SER A 165 3.64 30.67 23.97
N PHE A 166 4.27 30.78 22.80
CA PHE A 166 4.82 29.64 22.07
C PHE A 166 6.08 29.05 22.72
N TYR A 167 6.59 29.73 23.75
CA TYR A 167 7.86 29.44 24.38
C TYR A 167 7.75 29.61 25.89
N TYR A 168 8.31 28.66 26.63
CA TYR A 168 8.60 28.75 28.07
C TYR A 168 9.70 29.77 28.39
N GLU A 169 10.02 30.65 27.44
CA GLU A 169 11.19 31.52 27.45
C GLU A 169 11.00 32.80 28.26
N ASN A 170 9.77 33.13 28.66
CA ASN A 170 9.52 34.31 29.47
C ASN A 170 8.95 33.89 30.83
N GLU A 171 9.84 33.60 31.77
CA GLU A 171 9.52 33.26 33.17
C GLU A 171 8.63 34.34 33.85
N ASN A 172 8.63 35.55 33.30
CA ASN A 172 7.82 36.68 33.78
C ASN A 172 6.36 36.65 33.30
N SER A 173 5.97 35.69 32.45
CA SER A 173 4.61 35.58 31.91
C SER A 173 3.89 34.34 32.46
N ASN A 174 2.73 34.54 33.09
CA ASN A 174 1.88 33.44 33.56
C ASN A 174 1.17 32.77 32.37
N SER A 175 1.74 31.67 31.88
CA SER A 175 1.26 30.87 30.75
C SER A 175 0.05 29.98 31.06
N GLY A 176 -0.41 29.99 32.31
CA GLY A 176 -1.57 29.23 32.79
C GLY A 176 -1.22 27.86 33.38
N ASN A 177 -2.07 27.39 34.29
CA ASN A 177 -1.80 26.19 35.09
C ASN A 177 -1.66 24.93 34.22
N LEU A 178 -2.42 24.81 33.13
CA LEU A 178 -2.29 23.67 32.22
C LEU A 178 -0.88 23.60 31.60
N GLN A 179 -0.33 24.73 31.15
CA GLN A 179 1.01 24.75 30.54
C GLN A 179 2.10 24.46 31.57
N SER A 180 1.97 25.00 32.78
CA SER A 180 2.90 24.75 33.88
C SER A 180 2.90 23.28 34.31
N ILE A 181 1.72 22.65 34.41
CA ILE A 181 1.60 21.22 34.75
C ILE A 181 2.21 20.35 33.66
N LEU A 182 1.97 20.67 32.38
CA LEU A 182 2.56 19.93 31.27
C LEU A 182 4.09 20.07 31.21
N LYS A 183 4.63 21.27 31.51
CA LYS A 183 6.07 21.48 31.66
C LYS A 183 6.63 20.58 32.76
N LEU A 184 6.00 20.60 33.93
CA LEU A 184 6.39 19.79 35.08
C LEU A 184 6.38 18.28 34.76
N ILE A 185 5.33 17.79 34.10
CA ILE A 185 5.25 16.39 33.66
C ILE A 185 6.37 16.06 32.68
N SER A 186 6.67 16.97 31.76
CA SER A 186 7.75 16.81 30.78
C SER A 186 9.13 16.72 31.41
N ASP A 187 9.39 17.60 32.39
CA ASP A 187 10.65 17.68 33.13
C ASP A 187 10.83 16.48 34.07
N CYS A 188 9.77 16.02 34.74
CA CYS A 188 9.83 14.91 35.69
C CYS A 188 9.87 13.51 35.04
N ALA A 189 9.23 13.33 33.87
CA ALA A 189 9.04 12.00 33.29
C ALA A 189 10.08 11.64 32.22
N GLU A 190 11.07 12.49 31.95
CA GLU A 190 11.99 12.39 30.79
C GLU A 190 11.23 12.02 29.50
N ASN A 191 9.97 12.48 29.39
CA ASN A 191 9.03 11.95 28.41
C ASN A 191 9.31 12.61 27.06
N SER A 192 10.22 12.01 26.29
CA SER A 192 10.71 12.49 25.00
C SER A 192 9.60 12.83 24.01
N LEU A 193 8.43 12.20 24.12
CA LEU A 193 7.27 12.45 23.27
C LEU A 193 6.52 13.73 23.66
N VAL A 194 6.38 13.99 24.96
CA VAL A 194 5.80 15.24 25.48
C VAL A 194 6.78 16.39 25.21
N ASN A 195 8.07 16.20 25.48
CA ASN A 195 9.14 17.14 25.15
C ASN A 195 9.17 17.49 23.66
N GLY A 196 9.08 16.48 22.79
CA GLY A 196 9.06 16.66 21.33
C GLY A 196 7.84 17.44 20.85
N ARG A 197 6.64 17.13 21.36
CA ARG A 197 5.37 17.83 21.02
C ARG A 197 5.25 19.21 21.65
N ILE A 198 5.93 19.44 22.76
CA ILE A 198 6.03 20.76 23.35
C ILE A 198 6.76 21.72 22.38
N SER A 199 7.71 21.20 21.60
CA SER A 199 8.51 21.91 20.61
C SER A 199 7.92 21.89 19.18
N THR A 200 6.77 21.24 18.94
CA THR A 200 6.17 21.15 17.58
C THR A 200 5.41 22.42 17.17
N PRO A 201 5.24 22.65 15.84
CA PRO A 201 4.47 23.77 15.31
C PRO A 201 3.03 23.85 15.85
N LYS A 202 2.47 25.08 15.91
CA LYS A 202 1.19 25.47 16.54
C LYS A 202 0.06 24.43 16.43
N ASN A 203 -0.12 23.84 15.27
CA ASN A 203 -1.26 22.99 14.93
C ASN A 203 -1.19 21.55 15.50
N ALA A 204 -0.06 21.16 16.09
CA ALA A 204 0.16 19.79 16.57
C ALA A 204 0.32 19.69 18.10
N THR A 205 0.01 20.76 18.83
CA THR A 205 0.36 20.90 20.25
C THR A 205 -0.74 20.47 21.22
N TYR A 206 -2.00 20.39 20.77
CA TYR A 206 -3.20 20.12 21.58
C TYR A 206 -3.38 21.00 22.84
N ARG A 207 -2.69 22.15 22.90
CA ARG A 207 -2.66 23.05 24.07
C ARG A 207 -3.51 24.31 23.88
N SER A 208 -4.07 24.53 22.69
CA SER A 208 -4.84 25.75 22.39
C SER A 208 -6.12 25.85 23.22
N LYS A 209 -6.61 27.07 23.46
CA LYS A 209 -7.92 27.29 24.11
C LYS A 209 -9.06 26.53 23.42
N THR A 210 -9.02 26.42 22.09
CA THR A 210 -10.02 25.72 21.29
C THR A 210 -9.99 24.23 21.59
N THR A 211 -8.80 23.62 21.53
CA THR A 211 -8.62 22.20 21.84
C THR A 211 -8.96 21.88 23.30
N GLN A 212 -8.60 22.77 24.23
CA GLN A 212 -8.98 22.62 25.65
C GLN A 212 -10.50 22.58 25.79
N ASN A 213 -11.24 23.49 25.14
CA ASN A 213 -12.71 23.52 25.17
C ASN A 213 -13.31 22.25 24.55
N GLU A 214 -12.78 21.79 23.42
CA GLU A 214 -13.22 20.55 22.78
C GLU A 214 -13.04 19.36 23.71
N LEU A 215 -11.88 19.24 24.36
CA LEU A 215 -11.61 18.18 25.32
C LEU A 215 -12.55 18.27 26.53
N ILE A 216 -12.78 19.47 27.09
CA ILE A 216 -13.70 19.67 28.21
C ILE A 216 -15.13 19.26 27.85
N ASN A 217 -15.58 19.52 26.62
CA ASN A 217 -16.92 19.15 26.19
C ASN A 217 -17.12 17.64 26.01
N ILE A 218 -16.04 16.87 25.87
CA ILE A 218 -16.07 15.41 25.65
C ILE A 218 -15.84 14.65 26.97
N LEU A 219 -15.24 15.29 27.97
CA LEU A 219 -15.00 14.75 29.31
C LEU A 219 -16.26 14.75 30.17
#